data_AF-A0A529LTG5-F1
#
_entry.id   AF-A0A529LTG5-F1
#
_cell.length_a   1.000
_cell.length_b   1.000
_cell.length_c   1.000
_cell.angle_alpha   90.00
_cell.angle_beta   90.00
_cell.angle_gamma   90.00
#
_symmetry.space_group_name_H-M   'P 1'
#
loop_
_entity.id
_entity.type
_entity.pdbx_description
1 polymer ?
#
loop_
_entity_poly.entity_id
_entity_poly.type
_entity_poly.pdbx_seq_one_letter_code
_entity_poly.pdbx_strand_id
1 'polypeptide(L)'
;TYLLDTDIDFVLTTGGHNAGIVSEPGHPNRSYKRLSCRHAAIRPGPDEWAKEAAVTYGSWWPAWVEWLAGHSSREVAADRGDALGALKTVCAAPGTYVLER
;
A
#
# COMPACT_ATOMS: atom_id res chain seq x y z
N THR A 1 19.68 -12.93 11.90
CA THR A 1 19.96 -12.33 10.58
C THR A 1 18.67 -11.83 9.99
N TYR A 2 18.55 -10.53 9.75
CA TYR A 2 17.36 -9.98 9.10
C TYR A 2 17.41 -10.30 7.59
N LEU A 3 16.29 -10.68 7.00
CA LEU A 3 16.20 -11.09 5.59
C LEU A 3 16.28 -9.93 4.59
N LEU A 4 16.06 -8.70 5.05
CA LEU A 4 15.91 -7.51 4.20
C LEU A 4 16.80 -6.40 4.70
N ASP A 5 17.71 -5.93 3.85
CA ASP A 5 18.70 -4.89 4.15
C ASP A 5 18.29 -3.52 3.56
N THR A 6 17.09 -3.07 3.91
CA THR A 6 16.48 -1.84 3.39
C THR A 6 15.60 -1.17 4.44
N ASP A 7 15.17 0.05 4.17
CA ASP A 7 14.07 0.70 4.90
C ASP A 7 12.78 -0.10 4.71
N ILE A 8 12.03 -0.27 5.80
CA ILE A 8 10.76 -1.01 5.81
C ILE A 8 9.70 -0.21 6.56
N ASP A 9 8.59 0.05 5.89
CA ASP A 9 7.34 0.51 6.50
C ASP A 9 6.39 -0.68 6.63
N PHE A 10 6.20 -1.17 7.86
CA PHE A 10 5.28 -2.27 8.12
C PHE A 10 3.94 -1.73 8.60
N VAL A 11 2.86 -2.17 7.93
CA VAL A 11 1.47 -1.82 8.26
C VAL A 11 0.72 -3.09 8.62
N LEU A 12 0.07 -3.09 9.78
CA LEU A 12 -0.82 -4.16 10.23
C LEU A 12 -2.25 -3.63 10.30
N THR A 13 -3.13 -4.15 9.44
CA THR A 13 -4.55 -3.74 9.35
C THR A 13 -5.44 -4.61 10.23
N THR A 14 -6.50 -4.05 10.79
CA THR A 14 -7.55 -4.85 11.45
C THR A 14 -8.56 -5.42 10.46
N GLY A 15 -9.02 -6.65 10.70
CA GLY A 15 -9.99 -7.35 9.87
C GLY A 15 -9.48 -8.73 9.45
N GLY A 16 -10.33 -9.51 8.78
CA GLY A 16 -9.89 -10.71 8.07
C GLY A 16 -9.08 -10.37 6.82
N HIS A 17 -8.57 -11.39 6.12
CA HIS A 17 -7.71 -11.23 4.93
C HIS A 17 -8.25 -10.20 3.92
N ASN A 18 -9.51 -10.32 3.50
CA ASN A 18 -10.11 -9.36 2.55
C ASN A 18 -10.50 -8.04 3.21
N ALA A 19 -11.12 -8.09 4.40
CA ALA A 19 -11.66 -6.90 5.05
C ALA A 19 -10.59 -5.94 5.58
N GLY A 20 -9.39 -6.45 5.88
CA GLY A 20 -8.24 -5.63 6.26
C GLY A 20 -7.57 -4.96 5.06
N ILE A 21 -7.42 -5.69 3.95
CA ILE A 21 -6.77 -5.20 2.74
C ILE A 21 -7.68 -4.25 1.95
N VAL A 22 -8.92 -4.67 1.69
CA VAL A 22 -9.97 -3.83 1.07
C VAL A 22 -10.61 -3.00 2.18
N SER A 23 -10.00 -1.85 2.44
CA SER A 23 -10.38 -0.94 3.52
C SER A 23 -10.45 0.46 2.97
N GLU A 24 -11.48 0.79 2.21
CA GLU A 24 -11.68 2.12 1.64
C GLU A 24 -11.85 3.21 2.72
N PRO A 25 -11.41 4.45 2.46
CA PRO A 25 -11.62 5.57 3.37
C PRO A 25 -13.11 5.81 3.67
N GLY A 26 -13.44 6.05 4.93
CA GLY A 26 -14.82 6.27 5.39
C GLY A 26 -15.57 5.01 5.81
N HIS A 27 -15.06 3.81 5.54
CA HIS A 27 -15.68 2.58 6.04
C HIS A 27 -15.54 2.49 7.58
N PRO A 28 -16.63 2.25 8.33
CA PRO A 28 -16.58 2.19 9.79
C PRO A 28 -15.77 0.99 10.30
N ASN A 29 -15.31 1.09 11.56
CA ASN A 29 -14.62 0.01 12.28
C ASN A 29 -13.38 -0.51 11.53
N ARG A 30 -12.57 0.41 11.03
CA ARG A 30 -11.23 0.13 10.49
C ARG A 30 -10.18 0.79 11.37
N SER A 31 -9.06 0.11 11.55
CA SER A 31 -7.86 0.70 12.11
C SER A 31 -6.64 -0.07 11.61
N TYR A 32 -5.47 0.53 11.79
CA TYR A 32 -4.21 -0.10 11.48
C TYR A 32 -3.13 0.36 12.46
N LYS A 33 -2.04 -0.39 12.52
CA LYS A 33 -0.80 -0.02 13.21
C LYS A 33 0.30 0.14 12.18
N ARG A 34 1.22 1.08 12.38
CA ARG A 34 2.39 1.25 11.51
C ARG A 34 3.66 1.57 12.30
N LEU A 35 4.80 1.07 11.84
CA LEU A 35 6.13 1.53 12.24
C LEU A 35 7.09 1.45 11.05
N SER A 36 7.99 2.43 10.98
CA SER A 36 9.07 2.49 10.00
C SER A 36 10.37 2.03 10.65
N CYS A 37 11.03 1.04 10.06
CA CYS A 37 12.35 0.58 10.45
C CYS A 37 13.36 0.98 9.38
N ARG A 38 14.33 1.82 9.73
CA ARG A 38 15.41 2.21 8.81
C ARG A 38 16.38 1.06 8.59
N HIS A 39 17.05 1.08 7.44
CA HIS A 39 18.17 0.23 7.13
C HIS A 39 19.19 0.24 8.29
N ALA A 40 19.76 -0.93 8.59
CA ALA A 40 20.67 -1.19 9.71
C ALA A 40 20.13 -0.92 11.14
N ALA A 41 18.87 -0.50 11.31
CA ALA A 41 18.26 -0.37 12.65
C ALA A 41 17.90 -1.74 13.25
N ILE A 42 17.99 -1.85 14.57
CA ILE A 42 17.44 -3.00 15.30
C ILE A 42 15.93 -3.00 15.10
N ARG A 43 15.39 -4.10 14.58
CA ARG A 43 13.95 -4.25 14.37
C ARG A 43 13.33 -5.00 15.56
N PRO A 44 12.25 -4.48 16.17
CA PRO A 44 11.60 -5.16 17.27
C PRO A 44 11.01 -6.49 16.81
N GLY A 45 10.93 -7.44 17.73
CA GLY A 45 10.21 -8.70 17.48
C GLY A 45 8.70 -8.44 17.28
N PRO A 46 7.91 -9.40 16.76
CA PRO A 46 6.49 -9.18 16.47
C PRO A 46 5.68 -8.68 17.68
N ASP A 47 5.91 -9.23 18.87
CA ASP A 47 5.19 -8.84 20.09
C ASP A 47 5.59 -7.44 20.59
N GLU A 48 6.86 -7.09 20.45
CA GLU A 48 7.40 -5.77 20.81
C GLU A 48 6.88 -4.72 19.81
N TRP A 49 6.97 -5.02 18.52
CA TRP A 49 6.40 -4.21 17.45
C TRP A 49 4.91 -3.95 17.69
N ALA A 50 4.13 -4.98 18.04
CA ALA A 50 2.71 -4.85 18.28
C ALA A 50 2.38 -4.00 19.52
N LYS A 51 3.28 -3.92 20.51
CA LYS A 51 3.12 -3.05 21.68
C LYS A 51 3.50 -1.61 21.37
N GLU A 52 4.59 -1.40 20.62
CA GLU A 52 5.11 -0.08 20.27
C GLU A 52 4.29 0.65 19.19
N ALA A 53 3.77 -0.10 18.21
CA ALA A 53 3.07 0.49 17.08
C ALA A 53 1.75 1.14 17.49
N ALA A 54 1.65 2.44 17.27
CA ALA A 54 0.46 3.23 17.55
C ALA A 54 -0.72 2.80 16.66
N VAL A 55 -1.92 2.80 17.24
CA VAL A 55 -3.16 2.54 16.50
C VAL A 55 -3.62 3.82 15.83
N THR A 56 -3.85 3.76 14.53
CA THR A 56 -4.54 4.79 13.76
C THR A 56 -5.92 4.29 13.34
N TYR A 57 -6.95 5.08 13.58
CA TYR A 57 -8.31 4.75 13.18
C TYR A 57 -8.58 5.15 11.72
N GLY A 58 -9.37 4.33 11.04
CA GLY A 58 -9.71 4.47 9.63
C GLY A 58 -8.90 3.54 8.70
N SER A 59 -9.02 3.83 7.41
CA SER A 59 -8.31 3.13 6.34
C SER A 59 -6.79 3.32 6.44
N TRP A 60 -6.04 2.29 6.06
CA TRP A 60 -4.58 2.37 5.89
C TRP A 60 -4.16 2.94 4.53
N TRP A 61 -5.08 3.02 3.55
CA TRP A 61 -4.78 3.51 2.20
C TRP A 61 -4.20 4.93 2.18
N PRO A 62 -4.67 5.92 2.98
CA PRO A 62 -4.05 7.24 3.01
C PRO A 62 -2.58 7.24 3.41
N ALA A 63 -2.19 6.41 4.39
CA ALA A 63 -0.78 6.27 4.80
C ALA A 63 0.06 5.63 3.69
N TRP A 64 -0.53 4.70 2.93
CA TRP A 64 0.13 4.11 1.77
C TRP A 64 0.29 5.10 0.61
N VAL A 65 -0.72 5.92 0.33
CA VAL A 65 -0.64 6.99 -0.67
C VAL A 65 0.43 8.02 -0.30
N GLU A 66 0.49 8.42 0.99
CA GLU A 66 1.55 9.31 1.50
C GLU A 66 2.95 8.69 1.29
N TRP A 67 3.12 7.41 1.63
CA TRP A 67 4.36 6.69 1.40
C TRP A 67 4.72 6.63 -0.09
N LEU A 68 3.76 6.28 -0.95
CA LEU A 68 3.96 6.23 -2.40
C LEU A 68 4.34 7.57 -2.98
N ALA A 69 3.76 8.67 -2.50
CA ALA A 69 4.10 10.02 -2.98
C ALA A 69 5.59 10.34 -2.75
N GLY A 70 6.15 9.90 -1.62
CA GLY A 70 7.59 10.03 -1.33
C GLY A 70 8.51 9.14 -2.17
N HIS A 71 7.95 8.09 -2.81
CA HIS A 71 8.69 7.12 -3.63
C HIS A 71 8.34 7.18 -5.12
N SER A 72 7.45 8.09 -5.50
CA SER A 72 7.04 8.33 -6.89
C SER A 72 7.84 9.47 -7.49
N SER A 73 7.84 9.55 -8.83
CA SER A 73 8.36 10.72 -9.52
C SER A 73 7.51 11.96 -9.22
N ARG A 74 8.05 13.13 -9.58
CA ARG A 74 7.32 14.40 -9.46
C ARG A 74 5.99 14.37 -10.20
N GLU A 75 5.04 15.16 -9.71
CA GLU A 75 3.79 15.38 -10.40
C GLU A 75 4.02 15.98 -11.80
N VAL A 76 3.29 15.44 -12.78
CA VAL A 76 3.28 15.87 -14.17
C VAL A 76 1.84 15.94 -14.66
N ALA A 77 1.60 16.70 -15.72
CA ALA A 77 0.29 16.70 -16.37
C ALA A 77 -0.07 15.27 -16.81
N ALA A 78 -1.31 14.87 -16.55
CA ALA A 78 -1.79 13.55 -16.94
C ALA A 78 -1.70 13.39 -18.47
N ASP A 79 -1.09 12.29 -18.91
CA ASP A 79 -1.12 11.90 -20.31
C ASP A 79 -2.54 11.46 -20.70
N ARG A 80 -3.02 11.95 -21.84
CA ARG A 80 -4.36 11.65 -22.38
C ARG A 80 -4.34 10.58 -23.47
N GLY A 81 -3.20 9.91 -23.66
CA GLY A 81 -3.04 8.78 -24.59
C GLY A 81 -1.90 8.95 -25.58
N ASP A 82 -1.11 10.02 -25.47
CA ASP A 82 -0.04 10.34 -26.41
C ASP A 82 1.26 9.56 -26.09
N ALA A 83 1.46 9.11 -24.85
CA ALA A 83 2.65 8.36 -24.44
C ALA A 83 2.58 6.86 -24.73
N LEU A 84 1.48 6.35 -25.29
CA LEU A 84 1.35 4.93 -25.66
C LEU A 84 2.32 4.50 -26.77
N GLY A 85 2.92 5.47 -27.50
CA GLY A 85 3.89 5.19 -28.55
C GLY A 85 3.31 4.24 -29.61
N ALA A 86 3.87 3.03 -29.71
CA ALA A 86 3.41 1.99 -30.64
C ALA A 86 2.32 1.06 -30.07
N LEU A 87 1.99 1.17 -28.78
CA LEU A 87 0.96 0.34 -28.14
C LEU A 87 -0.43 0.84 -28.56
N LYS A 88 -1.26 -0.07 -29.06
CA LYS A 88 -2.65 0.23 -29.46
C LYS A 88 -3.60 -0.24 -28.38
N THR A 89 -4.65 0.55 -28.12
CA THR A 89 -5.79 0.10 -27.31
C THR A 89 -6.42 -1.13 -27.96
N VAL A 90 -6.49 -2.24 -27.23
CA VAL A 90 -7.01 -3.52 -27.75
C VAL A 90 -8.50 -3.70 -27.42
N CYS A 91 -8.93 -3.30 -26.22
CA CYS A 91 -10.32 -3.29 -25.79
C CYS A 91 -10.50 -2.35 -24.58
N ALA A 92 -11.74 -2.08 -24.19
CA ALA A 92 -12.02 -1.37 -22.94
C ALA A 92 -11.73 -2.25 -21.72
N ALA A 93 -11.26 -1.65 -20.63
CA ALA A 93 -11.22 -2.31 -19.32
C ALA A 93 -12.64 -2.80 -18.93
N PRO A 94 -12.78 -3.97 -18.27
CA PRO A 94 -11.74 -4.76 -17.61
C PRO A 94 -11.06 -5.81 -18.53
N GLY A 95 -11.31 -5.77 -19.84
CA GLY A 95 -10.79 -6.75 -20.79
C GLY A 95 -11.57 -8.06 -20.80
N THR A 96 -11.05 -9.06 -21.53
CA THR A 96 -11.74 -10.34 -21.72
C THR A 96 -11.28 -11.43 -20.77
N TYR A 97 -10.00 -11.43 -20.35
CA TYR A 97 -9.42 -12.52 -19.56
C TYR A 97 -10.06 -12.71 -18.19
N VAL A 98 -10.52 -11.64 -17.54
CA VAL A 98 -11.24 -11.73 -16.25
C VAL A 98 -12.62 -12.38 -16.38
N LEU A 99 -13.15 -12.52 -17.61
CA LEU A 99 -14.48 -13.08 -17.91
C LEU A 99 -14.42 -14.54 -18.34
N GLU A 100 -13.22 -15.11 -18.52
CA GLU A 100 -13.03 -16.52 -18.82
C GLU A 100 -13.47 -17.40 -17.63
N ARG A 101 -13.91 -18.63 -17.91
CA ARG A 101 -14.49 -19.56 -16.94
C ARG A 101 -13.59 -20.75 -16.64
#